data_AF-A0A9K3K660-F1
#
_entry.id   AF-A0A9K3K660-F1
#
_cell.length_a   1.000
_cell.length_b   1.000
_cell.length_c   1.000
_cell.angle_alpha   90.00
_cell.angle_beta   90.00
_cell.angle_gamma   90.00
#
_symmetry.space_group_name_H-M   'P 1'
#
loop_
_entity.id
_entity.type
_entity.pdbx_description
1 polymer ?
#
loop_
_entity_poly.entity_id
_entity_poly.type
_entity_poly.pdbx_seq_one_letter_code
_entity_poly.pdbx_strand_id
1 'polypeptide(L)'
;MTDRLHKSGFKMHATLLRMIFHLVQANKVTVPLFDPATQPPGQTNPLFLRDYMCNLLITSFPNLTQTQVSKFVDGMFDINMDLPTFKIHLRDFLIELKEFSSEDNSALFMEEKERAAQAQQQAAMAQRNAIPGMLKPSEIDDDL
;
A
#
# COMPACT_ATOMS: atom_id res chain seq x y z
N MET A 1 -7.43 9.05 2.43
CA MET A 1 -7.15 8.04 1.39
C MET A 1 -8.19 8.02 0.30
N THR A 2 -9.48 7.98 0.62
CA THR A 2 -10.58 8.05 -0.36
C THR A 2 -10.99 9.47 -0.77
N ASP A 3 -10.41 10.48 -0.11
CA ASP A 3 -10.55 11.89 -0.48
C ASP A 3 -9.52 12.26 -1.57
N ARG A 4 -9.99 12.97 -2.59
CA ARG A 4 -9.29 13.33 -3.83
C ARG A 4 -8.06 14.22 -3.61
N LEU A 5 -7.98 14.90 -2.46
CA LEU A 5 -6.96 15.92 -2.17
C LEU A 5 -5.64 15.40 -1.59
N HIS A 6 -5.53 14.11 -1.24
CA HIS A 6 -4.40 13.60 -0.45
C HIS A 6 -3.51 12.54 -1.15
N LYS A 7 -3.43 12.57 -2.49
CA LYS A 7 -2.65 11.58 -3.28
C LYS A 7 -1.16 11.53 -2.93
N SER A 8 -0.56 12.66 -2.52
CA SER A 8 0.84 12.75 -2.07
C SER A 8 1.13 11.92 -0.82
N GLY A 9 0.12 11.64 0.02
CA GLY A 9 0.22 10.84 1.23
C GLY A 9 0.09 9.33 1.01
N PHE A 10 -0.10 8.87 -0.23
CA PHE A 10 -0.43 7.47 -0.54
C PHE A 10 0.54 6.47 0.12
N LYS A 11 1.85 6.71 0.01
CA LYS A 11 2.90 5.86 0.61
C LYS A 11 2.69 5.63 2.11
N MET A 12 2.49 6.72 2.86
CA MET A 12 2.37 6.67 4.31
C MET A 12 1.08 5.96 4.73
N HIS A 13 -0.03 6.35 4.11
CA HIS A 13 -1.31 5.73 4.40
C HIS A 13 -1.36 4.24 4.03
N ALA A 14 -0.80 3.82 2.88
CA ALA A 14 -0.72 2.40 2.50
C ALA A 14 0.09 1.60 3.52
N THR A 15 1.18 2.19 4.04
CA THR A 15 2.00 1.57 5.08
C THR A 15 1.23 1.39 6.38
N LEU A 16 0.49 2.41 6.81
CA LEU A 16 -0.36 2.34 8.01
C LEU A 16 -1.49 1.32 7.85
N LEU A 17 -2.17 1.31 6.71
CA LEU A 17 -3.24 0.35 6.42
C LEU A 17 -2.71 -1.08 6.50
N ARG A 18 -1.59 -1.39 5.81
CA ARG A 18 -0.97 -2.73 5.87
C ARG A 18 -0.69 -3.14 7.32
N MET A 19 -0.10 -2.24 8.09
CA MET A 19 0.21 -2.51 9.50
C MET A 19 -1.05 -2.84 10.30
N ILE A 20 -2.10 -2.04 10.18
CA ILE A 20 -3.36 -2.24 10.92
C ILE A 20 -4.00 -3.59 10.54
N PHE A 21 -4.17 -3.85 9.24
CA PHE A 21 -4.77 -5.10 8.76
C PHE A 21 -3.97 -6.33 9.21
N HIS A 22 -2.65 -6.29 9.08
CA HIS A 22 -1.80 -7.44 9.40
C HIS A 22 -1.71 -7.67 10.91
N LEU A 23 -1.73 -6.61 11.74
CA LEU A 23 -1.79 -6.75 13.20
C LEU A 23 -3.10 -7.42 13.65
N VAL A 24 -4.22 -7.01 13.06
CA VAL A 24 -5.52 -7.62 13.36
C VAL A 24 -5.54 -9.07 12.88
N GLN A 25 -5.16 -9.34 11.64
CA GLN A 25 -5.13 -10.70 11.07
C GLN A 25 -4.21 -11.65 11.84
N ALA A 26 -3.06 -11.16 12.32
CA ALA A 26 -2.11 -11.93 13.12
C ALA A 26 -2.52 -12.07 14.61
N ASN A 27 -3.75 -11.69 14.97
CA ASN A 27 -4.29 -11.73 16.33
C ASN A 27 -3.41 -10.99 17.36
N LYS A 28 -2.74 -9.91 16.94
CA LYS A 28 -1.96 -9.04 17.85
C LYS A 28 -2.86 -8.05 18.60
N VAL A 29 -4.05 -7.79 18.09
CA VAL A 29 -5.09 -7.01 18.78
C VAL A 29 -5.94 -7.97 19.61
N THR A 30 -5.70 -7.96 20.93
CA THR A 30 -6.30 -8.92 21.88
C THR A 30 -7.64 -8.45 22.47
N VAL A 31 -7.92 -7.15 22.40
CA VAL A 31 -9.20 -6.58 22.84
C VAL A 31 -10.21 -6.65 21.70
N PRO A 32 -11.48 -7.02 21.93
CA PRO A 32 -12.50 -7.02 20.90
C PRO A 32 -12.66 -5.64 20.23
N LEU A 33 -12.70 -5.62 18.90
CA LEU A 33 -12.99 -4.42 18.10
C LEU A 33 -14.48 -4.11 17.98
N PHE A 34 -15.32 -4.97 18.55
CA PHE A 34 -16.77 -4.94 18.50
C PHE A 34 -17.33 -5.16 19.89
N ASP A 35 -18.59 -4.77 20.09
CA ASP A 35 -19.32 -5.11 21.31
C ASP A 35 -19.73 -6.59 21.28
N PRO A 36 -19.19 -7.45 22.18
CA PRO A 36 -19.51 -8.87 22.22
C PRO A 36 -21.00 -9.17 22.46
N ALA A 37 -21.77 -8.23 23.02
CA ALA A 37 -23.21 -8.39 23.22
C ALA A 37 -24.03 -8.24 21.93
N THR A 38 -23.46 -7.60 20.90
CA THR A 38 -24.15 -7.28 19.64
C THR A 38 -23.82 -8.23 18.49
N GLN A 39 -22.82 -9.08 18.67
CA GLN A 39 -22.28 -9.95 17.61
C GLN A 39 -22.56 -11.43 17.90
N PRO A 40 -22.65 -12.28 16.86
CA PRO A 40 -22.86 -13.71 17.05
C PRO A 40 -21.69 -14.38 17.81
N PRO A 41 -21.94 -15.50 18.51
CA PRO A 41 -20.89 -16.29 19.13
C PRO A 41 -19.84 -16.73 18.10
N GLY A 42 -18.56 -16.64 18.45
CA GLY A 42 -17.45 -16.99 17.57
C GLY A 42 -16.95 -15.86 16.66
N GLN A 43 -17.51 -14.65 16.79
CA GLN A 43 -16.96 -13.47 16.10
C GLN A 43 -15.50 -13.22 16.55
N THR A 44 -14.63 -12.94 15.59
CA THR A 44 -13.22 -12.60 15.83
C THR A 44 -12.89 -11.23 15.27
N ASN A 45 -11.84 -10.59 15.77
CA ASN A 45 -11.39 -9.27 15.28
C ASN A 45 -11.14 -9.25 13.75
N PRO A 46 -10.46 -10.25 13.16
CA PRO A 46 -10.30 -10.30 11.70
C PRO A 46 -11.62 -10.39 10.94
N LEU A 47 -12.53 -11.27 11.35
CA LEU A 47 -13.83 -11.43 10.69
C LEU A 47 -14.64 -10.14 10.77
N PHE A 48 -14.72 -9.55 11.97
CA PHE A 48 -15.45 -8.30 12.18
C PHE A 48 -14.90 -7.16 11.31
N LEU A 49 -13.57 -7.00 11.27
CA LEU A 49 -12.97 -5.93 10.48
C LEU A 49 -13.17 -6.16 8.98
N ARG A 50 -13.12 -7.41 8.48
CA ARG A 50 -13.42 -7.71 7.07
C ARG A 50 -14.85 -7.32 6.71
N ASP A 51 -15.82 -7.76 7.50
CA ASP A 51 -17.24 -7.46 7.26
C ASP A 51 -17.50 -5.96 7.32
N TYR A 52 -16.93 -5.28 8.32
CA TYR A 52 -17.02 -3.84 8.47
C TYR A 52 -16.46 -3.10 7.24
N MET A 53 -15.26 -3.47 6.77
CA MET A 53 -14.63 -2.85 5.62
C MET A 53 -15.39 -3.11 4.31
N CYS A 54 -15.90 -4.33 4.12
CA CYS A 54 -16.75 -4.66 2.98
C CYS A 54 -18.00 -3.77 2.95
N ASN A 55 -18.70 -3.65 4.09
CA ASN A 55 -19.90 -2.83 4.22
C ASN A 55 -19.61 -1.33 4.03
N LEU A 56 -18.48 -0.84 4.56
CA LEU A 56 -18.06 0.54 4.38
C LEU A 56 -17.82 0.86 2.90
N LEU A 57 -17.09 0.00 2.19
CA LEU A 57 -16.71 0.23 0.79
C LEU A 57 -17.90 0.10 -0.16
N ILE A 58 -18.78 -0.90 0.01
CA ILE A 58 -19.95 -1.05 -0.84
C ILE A 58 -20.94 0.11 -0.68
N THR A 59 -21.06 0.64 0.55
CA THR A 59 -21.92 1.80 0.83
C THR A 59 -21.33 3.09 0.30
N SER A 60 -20.00 3.25 0.40
CA SER A 60 -19.30 4.46 -0.05
C SER A 60 -19.15 4.51 -1.58
N PHE A 61 -19.07 3.35 -2.23
CA PHE A 61 -18.84 3.22 -3.67
C PHE A 61 -19.88 2.30 -4.32
N PRO A 62 -21.13 2.78 -4.51
CA PRO A 62 -22.25 1.95 -4.98
C PRO A 62 -22.06 1.40 -6.41
N ASN A 63 -21.05 1.89 -7.14
CA ASN A 63 -20.70 1.40 -8.46
C ASN A 63 -19.85 0.11 -8.43
N LEU A 64 -19.35 -0.31 -7.27
CA LEU A 64 -18.61 -1.54 -7.12
C LEU A 64 -19.55 -2.73 -6.87
N THR A 65 -19.16 -3.90 -7.38
CA THR A 65 -19.85 -5.14 -7.05
C THR A 65 -19.35 -5.69 -5.71
N GLN A 66 -20.22 -6.43 -5.00
CA GLN A 66 -19.85 -7.11 -3.76
C GLN A 66 -18.61 -8.00 -3.93
N THR A 67 -18.52 -8.69 -5.08
CA THR A 67 -17.39 -9.56 -5.41
C THR A 67 -16.08 -8.79 -5.55
N GLN A 68 -16.09 -7.61 -6.17
CA GLN A 68 -14.90 -6.76 -6.29
C GLN A 68 -14.43 -6.29 -4.90
N VAL A 69 -15.37 -5.81 -4.07
CA VAL A 69 -15.06 -5.35 -2.71
C VAL A 69 -14.50 -6.49 -1.86
N SER A 70 -15.14 -7.66 -1.85
CA SER A 70 -14.67 -8.81 -1.08
C SER A 70 -13.26 -9.24 -1.48
N LYS A 71 -12.99 -9.37 -2.78
CA LYS A 71 -11.66 -9.74 -3.29
C LYS A 71 -10.59 -8.72 -2.89
N PHE A 72 -10.92 -7.43 -2.99
CA PHE A 72 -10.01 -6.37 -2.58
C PHE A 72 -9.69 -6.47 -1.08
N VAL A 73 -10.72 -6.55 -0.23
CA VAL A 73 -10.58 -6.66 1.22
C VAL A 73 -9.79 -7.90 1.60
N ASP A 74 -10.10 -9.07 1.01
CA ASP A 74 -9.35 -10.30 1.30
C ASP A 74 -7.84 -10.15 1.00
N GLY A 75 -7.48 -9.49 -0.12
CA GLY A 75 -6.08 -9.19 -0.44
C GLY A 75 -5.40 -8.28 0.59
N MET A 76 -6.13 -7.32 1.18
CA MET A 76 -5.58 -6.41 2.21
C MET A 76 -5.27 -7.13 3.53
N PHE A 77 -5.85 -8.30 3.76
CA PHE A 77 -5.61 -9.14 4.94
C PHE A 77 -4.55 -10.24 4.69
N ASP A 78 -3.96 -10.36 3.50
CA ASP A 78 -2.88 -11.32 3.26
C ASP A 78 -1.59 -10.89 3.98
N ILE A 79 -1.33 -11.52 5.14
CA ILE A 79 -0.16 -11.20 5.97
C ILE A 79 1.17 -11.42 5.25
N ASN A 80 1.21 -12.25 4.21
CA ASN A 80 2.41 -12.57 3.44
C ASN A 80 2.68 -11.53 2.34
N MET A 81 1.70 -10.69 2.00
CA MET A 81 1.83 -9.66 0.98
C MET A 81 2.77 -8.56 1.45
N ASP A 82 3.92 -8.41 0.81
CA ASP A 82 4.91 -7.38 1.16
C ASP A 82 4.40 -5.94 0.90
N LEU A 83 5.07 -4.94 1.47
CA LEU A 83 4.61 -3.54 1.37
C LEU A 83 4.56 -3.03 -0.09
N PRO A 84 5.54 -3.31 -0.97
CA PRO A 84 5.44 -2.97 -2.39
C PRO A 84 4.20 -3.57 -3.07
N THR A 85 3.95 -4.87 -2.91
CA THR A 85 2.78 -5.54 -3.53
C THR A 85 1.47 -5.00 -2.96
N PHE A 86 1.41 -4.74 -1.65
CA PHE A 86 0.26 -4.12 -1.01
C PHE A 86 -0.06 -2.74 -1.58
N LYS A 87 0.96 -1.92 -1.84
CA LYS A 87 0.78 -0.61 -2.49
C LYS A 87 0.25 -0.75 -3.91
N ILE A 88 0.69 -1.75 -4.66
CA ILE A 88 0.18 -2.02 -6.02
C ILE A 88 -1.29 -2.44 -5.94
N HIS A 89 -1.62 -3.43 -5.10
CA HIS A 89 -2.99 -3.89 -4.90
C HIS A 89 -3.94 -2.76 -4.51
N LEU A 90 -3.52 -1.90 -3.58
CA LEU A 90 -4.30 -0.74 -3.16
C LEU A 90 -4.42 0.31 -4.28
N ARG A 91 -3.36 0.54 -5.05
CA ARG A 91 -3.36 1.49 -6.17
C ARG A 91 -4.31 1.02 -7.27
N ASP A 92 -4.26 -0.25 -7.64
CA ASP A 92 -5.09 -0.84 -8.69
C ASP A 92 -6.56 -0.72 -8.33
N PHE A 93 -6.92 -1.05 -7.07
CA PHE A 93 -8.28 -0.83 -6.58
C PHE A 93 -8.71 0.64 -6.64
N LEU A 94 -7.84 1.57 -6.24
CA LEU A 94 -8.16 3.00 -6.33
C LEU A 94 -8.38 3.44 -7.78
N ILE A 95 -7.60 2.95 -8.75
CA ILE A 95 -7.76 3.28 -10.17
C ILE A 95 -9.06 2.70 -10.74
N GLU A 96 -9.48 1.51 -10.28
CA GLU A 96 -10.77 0.91 -10.65
C GLU A 96 -11.97 1.75 -10.20
N LEU A 97 -11.82 2.58 -9.16
CA LEU A 97 -12.86 3.53 -8.77
C LEU A 97 -13.01 4.57 -9.90
N LYS A 98 -14.20 4.64 -10.51
CA LYS A 98 -14.49 5.58 -11.60
C LYS A 98 -14.08 7.03 -11.29
N GLU A 99 -14.18 7.43 -10.02
CA GLU A 99 -13.81 8.76 -9.54
C GLU A 99 -12.31 9.08 -9.65
N PHE A 100 -11.46 8.05 -9.66
CA PHE A 100 -10.01 8.15 -9.84
C PHE A 100 -9.56 7.79 -11.26
N SER A 101 -10.40 7.08 -12.03
CA SER A 101 -10.09 6.69 -13.42
C SER A 101 -9.98 7.87 -14.40
N SER A 102 -10.61 9.00 -14.10
CA SER A 102 -10.63 10.20 -14.95
C SER A 102 -9.60 11.26 -14.57
N GLU A 103 -8.76 11.00 -13.55
CA GLU A 103 -7.82 11.98 -13.01
C GLU A 103 -6.34 11.62 -13.29
N ASP A 104 -5.46 12.61 -13.13
CA ASP A 104 -4.02 12.34 -13.12
C ASP A 104 -3.65 11.50 -11.88
N ASN A 105 -3.17 10.30 -12.14
CA ASN A 105 -2.75 9.32 -11.14
C ASN A 105 -1.23 9.29 -10.95
N SER A 106 -0.49 10.21 -11.58
CA SER A 106 0.97 10.33 -11.48
C SER A 106 1.48 10.33 -10.03
N ALA A 107 0.73 10.98 -9.12
CA ALA A 107 1.03 11.04 -7.69
C ALA A 107 1.12 9.66 -7.00
N LEU A 108 0.33 8.68 -7.44
CA LEU A 108 0.32 7.32 -6.88
C LEU A 108 1.59 6.52 -7.25
N PHE A 109 2.29 6.94 -8.31
CA PHE A 109 3.48 6.28 -8.85
C PHE A 109 4.79 6.98 -8.46
N MET A 110 4.76 8.10 -7.73
CA MET A 110 5.97 8.88 -7.45
C MET A 110 7.04 8.07 -6.71
N GLU A 111 6.67 7.26 -5.71
CA GLU A 111 7.63 6.43 -4.97
C GLU A 111 8.31 5.39 -5.87
N GLU A 112 7.58 4.83 -6.83
CA GLU A 112 8.10 3.81 -7.75
C GLU A 112 9.06 4.42 -8.75
N LYS A 113 8.74 5.63 -9.25
CA LYS A 113 9.65 6.42 -10.08
C LYS A 113 10.92 6.81 -9.32
N GLU A 114 10.79 7.26 -8.07
CA GLU A 114 11.92 7.64 -7.22
C GLU A 114 12.85 6.44 -6.97
N ARG A 115 12.28 5.28 -6.61
CA ARG A 115 13.05 4.04 -6.40
C ARG A 115 13.77 3.59 -7.67
N ALA A 116 13.10 3.64 -8.83
CA ALA A 116 13.70 3.29 -10.11
C ALA A 116 14.84 4.24 -10.48
N ALA A 117 14.67 5.55 -10.26
CA ALA A 117 15.73 6.54 -10.51
C ALA A 117 16.95 6.34 -9.61
N GLN A 118 16.74 6.07 -8.31
CA GLN A 118 17.82 5.78 -7.37
C GLN A 118 18.57 4.49 -7.76
N ALA A 119 17.86 3.43 -8.13
CA ALA A 119 18.47 2.18 -8.56
C ALA A 119 19.31 2.36 -9.85
N GLN A 120 18.80 3.15 -10.81
CA GLN A 120 19.55 3.49 -12.03
C GLN A 120 20.80 4.31 -11.73
N GLN A 121 20.71 5.30 -10.83
CA GLN A 121 21.87 6.09 -10.41
C GLN A 121 22.93 5.23 -9.74
N GLN A 122 22.54 4.34 -8.82
CA GLN A 122 23.47 3.42 -8.16
C GLN A 122 24.12 2.44 -9.13
N ALA A 123 23.36 1.88 -10.09
CA ALA A 123 23.90 1.00 -11.12
C ALA A 123 24.89 1.74 -12.04
N ALA A 124 24.57 2.99 -12.42
CA ALA A 124 25.46 3.83 -13.22
C ALA A 124 26.75 4.18 -12.46
N MET A 125 26.65 4.52 -11.18
CA MET A 125 27.83 4.75 -10.31
C MET A 125 28.70 3.49 -10.20
N ALA A 126 28.09 2.33 -9.94
CA ALA A 126 28.81 1.06 -9.84
C ALA A 126 29.54 0.70 -11.14
N GLN A 127 28.90 0.89 -12.30
CA GLN A 127 29.54 0.67 -13.61
C GLN A 127 30.70 1.63 -13.86
N ARG A 128 30.57 2.89 -13.44
CA ARG A 128 31.64 3.89 -13.58
C ARG A 128 32.83 3.59 -12.68
N ASN A 129 32.61 3.11 -11.46
CA ASN A 129 33.67 2.71 -10.54
C ASN A 129 34.39 1.42 -10.98
N ALA A 130 33.70 0.53 -11.70
CA ALA A 130 34.26 -0.75 -12.17
C ALA A 130 35.21 -0.61 -13.38
N ILE A 131 35.23 0.54 -14.07
CA ILE A 131 36.10 0.77 -15.22
C ILE A 131 37.29 1.64 -14.78
N PRO A 132 38.51 1.09 -14.72
CA PRO A 132 39.71 1.85 -14.37
C PRO A 132 39.89 3.06 -15.30
N GLY A 133 40.01 4.26 -14.72
CA GLY A 133 40.26 5.52 -15.45
C GLY A 133 39.02 6.36 -15.81
N MET A 134 37.79 5.92 -15.46
CA MET A 134 36.58 6.75 -15.67
C MET A 134 36.22 7.67 -14.49
N LEU A 135 36.83 7.49 -13.31
CA LEU A 135 36.71 8.39 -12.17
C LEU A 135 37.67 9.57 -12.33
N LYS A 136 37.19 10.80 -12.19
CA LYS A 136 38.09 11.96 -12.18
C LYS A 136 38.90 11.94 -10.89
N PRO A 137 40.19 12.30 -10.90
CA PRO A 137 41.02 12.31 -9.69
C PRO A 137 40.44 13.14 -8.53
N SER A 138 39.63 14.15 -8.83
CA SER A 138 38.94 15.01 -7.85
C SER A 138 37.78 14.33 -7.11
N GLU A 139 37.33 13.16 -7.55
CA GLU A 139 36.21 12.39 -6.96
C GLU A 139 36.71 11.23 -6.09
N ILE A 140 38.03 11.05 -5.96
CA ILE A 140 38.66 9.95 -5.20
C ILE A 140 38.95 10.36 -3.74
N ASP A 141 38.96 11.65 -3.43
CA ASP A 141 39.40 12.19 -2.13
C ASP A 141 38.28 12.35 -1.08
N ASP A 142 37.00 12.14 -1.43
CA ASP A 142 35.86 12.31 -0.50
C ASP A 142 35.54 11.04 0.34
N ASP A 143 36.30 9.94 0.19
CA ASP A 143 36.05 8.64 0.85
C ASP A 143 37.18 8.20 1.84
N LEU A 144 37.98 9.15 2.37
CA LEU A 144 38.93 8.90 3.48
C LEU A 144 38.47 9.50 4.82
#